data_AF-A0A6A3K6A9-F1
#
_entry.id   AF-A0A6A3K6A9-F1
#
_cell.length_a   1.000
_cell.length_b   1.000
_cell.length_c   1.000
_cell.angle_alpha   90.00
_cell.angle_beta   90.00
_cell.angle_gamma   90.00
#
_symmetry.space_group_name_H-M   'P 1'
#
loop_
_entity.id
_entity.type
_entity.pdbx_description
1 polymer ?
#
loop_
_entity_poly.entity_id
_entity_poly.type
_entity_poly.pdbx_seq_one_letter_code
_entity_poly.pdbx_strand_id
1 'polypeptide(L)'
;MEDSGSRLPARQDFPHLSDAHWATLEKMVSLLGEAVFAGSPNLPAEQQRARVERFDKYESSLIAHVSAAAQEAARATMRAEAQSAAQASATSTASFVARPTTTKPVKMSVPTFDGKDSDSLVFWVREIEIALSAGQIYDARAQVAFALSNLGGRARAWAMARETATPGYFTSWSFMEQELRSTFLLANVAYRHRSSFLRCKQGKRSLQDYVMDLHNLEAAMAGAPLFEDVKVTVFMNGVRTGPVRTELFRRQPKTFNEAVHIAMLEDHC
;
A
#
# COMPACT_ATOMS: atom_id res chain seq x y z
N MET A 1 37.76 13.13 27.61
CA MET A 1 37.26 12.33 26.47
C MET A 1 37.12 10.93 27.01
N GLU A 2 36.00 10.67 27.68
CA GLU A 2 35.66 9.34 28.19
C GLU A 2 34.65 8.75 27.20
N ASP A 3 35.09 7.72 26.50
CA ASP A 3 34.27 6.89 25.64
C ASP A 3 33.37 6.02 26.54
N SER A 4 32.19 6.53 26.89
CA SER A 4 31.13 5.74 27.50
C SER A 4 30.54 4.84 26.43
N GLY A 5 31.29 3.78 26.11
CA GLY A 5 30.93 2.79 25.11
C GLY A 5 29.57 2.18 25.41
N SER A 6 28.64 2.37 24.47
CA SER A 6 27.40 1.61 24.36
C SER A 6 27.74 0.12 24.32
N ARG A 7 27.60 -0.57 25.46
CA ARG A 7 27.75 -2.02 25.54
C ARG A 7 26.36 -2.63 25.57
N LEU A 8 26.13 -3.59 24.67
CA LEU A 8 24.95 -4.45 24.68
C LEU A 8 24.73 -5.03 26.09
N PRO A 9 23.49 -5.03 26.62
CA PRO A 9 23.21 -5.58 27.94
C PRO A 9 23.61 -7.06 27.95
N ALA A 10 24.49 -7.44 28.87
CA ALA A 10 24.91 -8.82 29.01
C ALA A 10 24.04 -9.49 30.07
N ARG A 11 23.78 -10.79 29.91
CA ARG A 11 22.95 -11.55 30.85
C ARG A 11 23.50 -11.56 32.29
N GLN A 12 24.80 -11.32 32.42
CA GLN A 12 25.51 -11.19 33.68
C GLN A 12 25.11 -9.92 34.46
N ASP A 13 24.63 -8.89 33.78
CA ASP A 13 24.20 -7.62 34.36
C ASP A 13 22.78 -7.69 34.95
N PHE A 14 22.03 -8.76 34.63
CA PHE A 14 20.62 -8.94 35.01
C PHE A 14 20.35 -10.34 35.62
N PRO A 15 21.09 -10.78 36.66
CA PRO A 15 20.99 -12.14 37.19
C PRO A 15 19.65 -12.48 37.84
N HIS A 16 18.80 -11.48 38.11
CA HIS A 16 17.49 -11.61 38.75
C HIS A 16 16.32 -11.66 37.75
N LEU A 17 16.59 -11.55 36.44
CA LEU A 17 15.60 -11.74 35.38
C LEU A 17 15.50 -13.23 35.02
N SER A 18 14.26 -13.69 34.81
CA SER A 18 14.00 -15.02 34.27
C SER A 18 14.34 -15.08 32.78
N ASP A 19 14.38 -16.27 32.19
CA ASP A 19 14.56 -16.44 30.75
C ASP A 19 13.53 -15.67 29.91
N ALA A 20 12.27 -15.67 30.35
CA ALA A 20 11.20 -14.91 29.68
C ALA A 20 11.46 -13.41 29.74
N HIS A 21 11.82 -12.88 30.92
CA HIS A 21 12.16 -11.47 31.07
C HIS A 21 13.40 -11.08 30.27
N TRP A 22 14.39 -11.96 30.17
CA TRP A 22 15.58 -11.75 29.35
C TRP A 22 15.24 -11.65 27.86
N ALA A 23 14.42 -12.56 27.34
CA ALA A 23 13.97 -12.52 25.95
C ALA A 23 13.18 -11.25 25.63
N THR A 24 12.30 -10.81 26.55
CA THR A 24 11.58 -9.54 26.41
C THR A 24 12.56 -8.35 26.43
N LEU A 25 13.59 -8.37 27.26
CA LEU A 25 14.61 -7.32 27.31
C LEU A 25 15.45 -7.25 26.02
N GLU A 26 15.87 -8.39 25.47
CA GLU A 26 16.55 -8.44 24.17
C GLU A 26 15.67 -7.87 23.05
N LYS A 27 14.38 -8.21 23.07
CA LYS A 27 13.39 -7.67 22.14
C LYS A 27 13.21 -6.17 22.30
N MET A 28 13.14 -5.66 23.53
CA MET A 28 13.09 -4.23 23.80
C MET A 28 14.30 -3.49 23.25
N VAL A 29 15.51 -4.02 23.44
CA VAL A 29 16.76 -3.42 22.95
C VAL A 29 16.78 -3.41 21.43
N SER A 30 16.36 -4.50 20.79
CA SER A 30 16.25 -4.58 19.33
C SER A 30 15.25 -3.58 18.74
N LEU A 31 14.16 -3.26 19.46
CA LEU A 31 13.08 -2.39 18.96
C LEU A 31 13.30 -0.91 19.29
N LEU A 32 13.85 -0.60 20.46
CA LEU A 32 13.98 0.77 20.97
C LEU A 32 15.41 1.33 20.84
N GLY A 33 16.39 0.48 20.51
CA GLY A 33 17.79 0.85 20.39
C GLY A 33 18.51 0.95 21.73
N GLU A 34 19.82 0.71 21.70
CA GLU A 34 20.68 0.62 22.89
C GLU A 34 20.75 1.93 23.70
N ALA A 35 20.66 3.08 23.04
CA ALA A 35 20.73 4.39 23.67
C ALA A 35 19.59 4.62 24.70
N VAL A 36 18.43 4.00 24.49
CA VAL A 36 17.28 4.08 25.41
C VAL A 36 17.50 3.26 26.70
N PHE A 37 18.50 2.37 26.65
CA PHE A 37 18.92 1.51 27.76
C PHE A 37 20.21 1.96 28.45
N ALA A 38 20.82 3.07 28.01
CA ALA A 38 21.96 3.66 28.70
C ALA A 38 21.60 3.96 30.16
N GLY A 39 22.25 3.27 31.11
CA GLY A 39 22.01 3.39 32.55
C GLY A 39 20.97 2.42 33.14
N SER A 40 20.27 1.62 32.34
CA SER A 40 19.34 0.58 32.83
C SER A 40 20.00 -0.44 33.78
N PRO A 41 21.24 -0.90 33.56
CA PRO A 41 21.93 -1.82 34.48
C PRO A 41 22.18 -1.24 35.89
N ASN A 42 22.18 0.10 36.02
CA ASN A 42 22.41 0.80 37.29
C ASN A 42 21.13 0.97 38.13
N LEU A 43 19.97 0.58 37.60
CA LEU A 43 18.70 0.66 38.32
C LEU A 43 18.55 -0.49 39.33
N PRO A 44 17.80 -0.31 40.43
CA PRO A 44 17.45 -1.42 41.32
C PRO A 44 16.75 -2.56 40.58
N ALA A 45 17.00 -3.80 41.00
CA ALA A 45 16.49 -5.02 40.35
C ALA A 45 14.96 -5.03 40.15
N GLU A 46 14.20 -4.52 41.13
CA GLU A 46 12.74 -4.42 41.00
C GLU A 46 12.31 -3.44 39.90
N GLN A 47 13.03 -2.34 39.73
CA GLN A 47 12.72 -1.36 38.69
C GLN A 47 13.10 -1.88 37.30
N GLN A 48 14.18 -2.63 37.19
CA GLN A 48 14.56 -3.30 35.94
C GLN A 48 13.48 -4.31 35.52
N ARG A 49 13.02 -5.17 36.44
CA ARG A 49 11.95 -6.13 36.19
C ARG A 49 10.63 -5.44 35.82
N ALA A 50 10.20 -4.45 36.61
CA ALA A 50 8.95 -3.73 36.36
C ALA A 50 8.95 -3.01 35.00
N ARG A 51 10.12 -2.54 34.52
CA ARG A 51 10.26 -1.92 33.20
C ARG A 51 10.08 -2.93 32.07
N VAL A 52 10.62 -4.14 32.21
CA VAL A 52 10.43 -5.25 31.25
C VAL A 52 8.98 -5.72 31.25
N GLU A 53 8.38 -5.95 32.42
CA GLU A 53 6.98 -6.38 32.54
C GLU A 53 6.00 -5.34 31.99
N ARG A 54 6.25 -4.04 32.21
CA ARG A 54 5.42 -2.97 31.64
C ARG A 54 5.49 -2.95 30.12
N PHE A 55 6.66 -3.22 29.54
CA PHE A 55 6.81 -3.33 28.10
C PHE A 55 6.10 -4.57 27.55
N ASP A 56 6.26 -5.73 28.18
CA ASP A 56 5.58 -6.97 27.79
C ASP A 56 4.06 -6.82 27.78
N LYS A 57 3.54 -6.17 28.83
CA LYS A 57 2.11 -5.85 28.96
C LYS A 57 1.65 -4.85 27.89
N TYR A 58 2.44 -3.82 27.62
CA TYR A 58 2.13 -2.84 26.58
C TYR A 58 2.11 -3.49 25.19
N GLU A 59 3.11 -4.31 24.88
CA GLU A 59 3.21 -5.02 23.61
C GLU A 59 2.05 -6.00 23.43
N SER A 60 1.75 -6.80 24.45
CA SER A 60 0.61 -7.73 24.43
C SER A 60 -0.72 -7.00 24.21
N SER A 61 -0.91 -5.86 24.86
CA SER A 61 -2.10 -5.02 24.67
C SER A 61 -2.16 -4.42 23.28
N LEU A 62 -1.04 -3.95 22.73
CA LEU A 62 -0.96 -3.39 21.39
C LEU A 62 -1.27 -4.46 20.31
N ILE A 63 -0.71 -5.67 20.45
CA ILE A 63 -1.00 -6.80 19.57
C ILE A 63 -2.48 -7.14 19.61
N ALA A 64 -3.08 -7.21 20.80
CA ALA A 64 -4.51 -7.46 20.95
C ALA A 64 -5.36 -6.37 20.25
N HIS A 65 -5.02 -5.09 20.44
CA HIS A 65 -5.73 -3.99 19.78
C HIS A 65 -5.61 -4.03 18.26
N VAL A 66 -4.41 -4.26 17.73
CA VAL A 66 -4.17 -4.35 16.28
C VAL A 66 -4.90 -5.56 15.70
N SER A 67 -4.88 -6.71 16.38
CA SER A 67 -5.61 -7.90 15.94
C SER A 67 -7.13 -7.68 15.92
N ALA A 68 -7.68 -7.00 16.94
CA ALA A 68 -9.10 -6.68 17.01
C ALA A 68 -9.51 -5.71 15.91
N ALA A 69 -8.70 -4.69 15.64
CA ALA A 69 -8.93 -3.74 14.56
C ALA A 69 -8.86 -4.42 13.18
N ALA A 70 -7.88 -5.30 12.95
CA ALA A 70 -7.77 -6.07 11.71
C ALA A 70 -8.96 -7.01 11.52
N GLN A 71 -9.44 -7.65 12.59
CA GLN A 71 -10.59 -8.54 12.53
C GLN A 71 -11.90 -7.78 12.26
N GLU A 72 -12.05 -6.57 12.81
CA GLU A 72 -13.21 -5.73 12.52
C GLU A 72 -13.18 -5.20 11.08
N ALA A 73 -12.01 -4.82 10.57
CA ALA A 73 -11.84 -4.45 9.16
C ALA A 73 -12.23 -5.63 8.24
N ALA A 74 -11.77 -6.85 8.53
CA ALA A 74 -12.15 -8.03 7.77
C ALA A 74 -13.66 -8.30 7.80
N ARG A 75 -14.32 -8.10 8.96
CA ARG A 75 -15.77 -8.22 9.08
C ARG A 75 -16.50 -7.12 8.28
N ALA A 76 -15.97 -5.90 8.27
CA ALA A 76 -16.53 -4.80 7.47
C ALA A 76 -16.43 -5.10 5.97
N THR A 77 -15.30 -5.64 5.50
CA THR A 77 -15.12 -6.07 4.11
C THR A 77 -16.11 -7.19 3.74
N MET A 78 -16.23 -8.23 4.57
CA MET A 78 -17.21 -9.31 4.33
C MET A 78 -18.65 -8.79 4.29
N ARG A 79 -19.01 -7.82 5.14
CA ARG A 79 -20.35 -7.19 5.09
C ARG A 79 -20.56 -6.37 3.83
N ALA A 80 -19.56 -5.61 3.39
CA ALA A 80 -19.63 -4.86 2.15
C ALA A 80 -19.81 -5.79 0.93
N GLU A 81 -19.05 -6.88 0.87
CA GLU A 81 -19.19 -7.90 -0.18
C GLU A 81 -20.56 -8.59 -0.16
N ALA A 82 -21.06 -8.96 1.02
CA ALA A 82 -22.39 -9.54 1.17
C ALA A 82 -23.51 -8.56 0.78
N GLN A 83 -23.37 -7.27 1.09
CA GLN A 83 -24.31 -6.23 0.69
C GLN A 83 -24.27 -5.97 -0.82
N SER A 84 -23.09 -5.97 -1.45
CA SER A 84 -22.96 -5.89 -2.91
C SER A 84 -23.55 -7.10 -3.61
N ALA A 85 -23.36 -8.32 -3.07
CA ALA A 85 -23.97 -9.54 -3.61
C ALA A 85 -25.51 -9.51 -3.48
N ALA A 86 -26.04 -9.03 -2.35
CA ALA A 86 -27.48 -8.89 -2.14
C ALA A 86 -28.10 -7.80 -3.04
N GLN A 87 -27.40 -6.69 -3.28
CA GLN A 87 -27.82 -5.67 -4.25
C GLN A 87 -27.80 -6.21 -5.69
N ALA A 88 -26.78 -6.98 -6.07
CA ALA A 88 -26.73 -7.63 -7.39
C ALA A 88 -27.89 -8.63 -7.58
N SER A 89 -28.25 -9.40 -6.55
CA SER A 89 -29.43 -10.27 -6.58
C SER A 89 -30.76 -9.49 -6.62
N ALA A 90 -30.89 -8.38 -5.88
CA ALA A 90 -32.09 -7.54 -5.90
C ALA A 90 -32.28 -6.80 -7.24
N THR A 91 -31.18 -6.37 -7.88
CA THR A 91 -31.20 -5.78 -9.23
C THR A 91 -31.51 -6.83 -10.30
N SER A 92 -31.17 -8.11 -10.07
CA SER A 92 -31.55 -9.21 -10.97
C SER A 92 -33.06 -9.50 -10.95
N THR A 93 -33.74 -9.29 -9.82
CA THR A 93 -35.21 -9.44 -9.71
C THR A 93 -35.99 -8.17 -10.09
N ALA A 94 -35.34 -6.99 -10.08
CA ALA A 94 -35.96 -5.70 -10.43
C ALA A 94 -35.49 -5.10 -11.77
N SER A 95 -34.74 -5.84 -12.59
CA SER A 95 -34.50 -5.49 -13.99
C SER A 95 -35.55 -6.13 -14.88
N PHE A 96 -36.73 -5.53 -14.80
CA PHE A 96 -37.67 -5.40 -15.91
C PHE A 96 -36.92 -5.35 -17.24
N VAL A 97 -37.29 -6.24 -18.16
CA VAL A 97 -37.25 -6.11 -19.63
C VAL A 97 -36.57 -4.80 -20.09
N ALA A 98 -35.23 -4.74 -19.96
CA ALA A 98 -34.46 -3.72 -20.62
C ALA A 98 -34.28 -4.24 -22.03
N ARG A 99 -35.23 -3.84 -22.89
CA ARG A 99 -35.13 -3.86 -24.34
C ARG A 99 -33.66 -3.65 -24.72
N PRO A 100 -33.02 -4.52 -25.54
CA PRO A 100 -31.66 -4.27 -25.95
C PRO A 100 -31.66 -2.92 -26.68
N THR A 101 -31.10 -1.89 -26.05
CA THR A 101 -30.78 -0.66 -26.73
C THR A 101 -29.71 -1.04 -27.73
N THR A 102 -30.09 -0.94 -29.01
CA THR A 102 -29.29 -1.27 -30.18
C THR A 102 -28.17 -0.24 -30.40
N THR A 103 -27.43 0.08 -29.34
CA THR A 103 -26.21 0.87 -29.45
C THR A 103 -25.11 -0.03 -29.97
N LYS A 104 -24.54 0.34 -31.12
CA LYS A 104 -23.45 -0.40 -31.76
C LYS A 104 -22.26 -0.55 -30.80
N PRO A 105 -21.58 -1.71 -30.78
CA PRO A 105 -20.38 -1.90 -29.97
C PRO A 105 -19.33 -0.87 -30.34
N VAL A 106 -18.70 -0.27 -29.34
CA VAL A 106 -17.69 0.76 -29.51
C VAL A 106 -16.32 0.10 -29.47
N LYS A 107 -15.53 0.26 -30.53
CA LYS A 107 -14.16 -0.24 -30.57
C LYS A 107 -13.26 0.66 -29.72
N MET A 108 -12.99 0.24 -28.50
CA MET A 108 -12.04 0.89 -27.59
C MET A 108 -10.61 0.44 -27.91
N SER A 109 -9.65 1.37 -27.83
CA SER A 109 -8.23 1.05 -27.89
C SER A 109 -7.71 0.93 -26.46
N VAL A 110 -7.19 -0.23 -26.09
CA VAL A 110 -6.58 -0.45 -24.77
C VAL A 110 -5.06 -0.33 -24.91
N PRO A 111 -4.37 0.38 -24.00
CA PRO A 111 -2.91 0.39 -23.97
C PRO A 111 -2.34 -1.02 -23.81
N THR A 112 -1.19 -1.29 -24.42
CA THR A 112 -0.52 -2.59 -24.27
C THR A 112 0.10 -2.71 -22.87
N PHE A 113 -0.10 -3.85 -22.20
CA PHE A 113 0.58 -4.15 -20.94
C PHE A 113 1.84 -4.99 -21.21
N ASP A 114 3.02 -4.38 -21.03
CA ASP A 114 4.31 -5.06 -21.26
C ASP A 114 4.77 -5.87 -20.03
N GLY A 115 4.18 -5.63 -18.87
CA GLY A 115 4.59 -6.22 -17.60
C GLY A 115 5.91 -5.66 -17.08
N LYS A 116 6.20 -4.38 -17.32
CA LYS A 116 7.36 -3.65 -16.76
C LYS A 116 7.05 -3.16 -15.34
N ASP A 117 8.07 -2.87 -14.54
CA ASP A 117 7.91 -2.37 -13.17
C ASP A 117 7.22 -0.99 -13.10
N SER A 118 7.24 -0.24 -14.20
CA SER A 118 6.53 1.04 -14.38
C SER A 118 5.06 0.89 -14.77
N ASP A 119 4.64 -0.30 -15.22
CA ASP A 119 3.29 -0.51 -15.74
C ASP A 119 2.32 -0.76 -14.58
N SER A 120 1.21 -0.03 -14.55
CA SER A 120 0.15 -0.29 -13.57
C SER A 120 -0.81 -1.36 -14.08
N LEU A 121 -0.66 -2.59 -13.57
CA LEU A 121 -1.60 -3.67 -13.86
C LEU A 121 -3.03 -3.31 -13.42
N VAL A 122 -3.18 -2.58 -12.32
CA VAL A 122 -4.51 -2.20 -11.78
C VAL A 122 -5.26 -1.29 -12.75
N PHE A 123 -4.59 -0.26 -13.29
CA PHE A 123 -5.22 0.60 -14.30
C PHE A 123 -5.47 -0.16 -15.60
N TRP A 124 -4.54 -1.01 -16.03
CA TRP A 124 -4.73 -1.77 -17.26
C TRP A 124 -5.89 -2.77 -17.20
N VAL A 125 -6.05 -3.49 -16.07
CA VAL A 125 -7.21 -4.38 -15.84
C VAL A 125 -8.52 -3.59 -15.96
N ARG A 126 -8.57 -2.39 -15.38
CA ARG A 126 -9.75 -1.53 -15.47
C ARG A 126 -10.06 -1.10 -16.90
N GLU A 127 -9.04 -0.74 -17.67
CA GLU A 127 -9.20 -0.39 -19.09
C GLU A 127 -9.72 -1.58 -19.92
N ILE A 128 -9.26 -2.81 -19.62
CA ILE A 128 -9.80 -4.03 -20.26
C ILE A 128 -11.28 -4.22 -19.91
N GLU A 129 -11.68 -4.14 -18.65
CA GLU A 129 -13.10 -4.28 -18.24
C GLU A 129 -14.02 -3.29 -18.95
N ILE A 130 -13.58 -2.04 -19.07
CA ILE A 130 -14.29 -0.99 -19.79
C ILE A 130 -14.40 -1.34 -21.27
N ALA A 131 -13.32 -1.79 -21.90
CA ALA A 131 -13.32 -2.18 -23.31
C ALA A 131 -14.17 -3.42 -23.60
N LEU A 132 -14.17 -4.43 -22.73
CA LEU A 132 -15.03 -5.60 -22.84
C LEU A 132 -16.51 -5.20 -22.76
N SER A 133 -16.84 -4.31 -21.83
CA SER A 133 -18.21 -3.80 -21.65
C SER A 133 -18.67 -2.96 -22.85
N ALA A 134 -17.86 -1.99 -23.29
CA ALA A 134 -18.16 -1.10 -24.41
C ALA A 134 -18.20 -1.85 -25.76
N GLY A 135 -17.35 -2.87 -25.91
CA GLY A 135 -17.33 -3.76 -27.07
C GLY A 135 -18.39 -4.87 -27.02
N GLN A 136 -19.16 -4.97 -25.93
CA GLN A 136 -20.17 -6.00 -25.71
C GLN A 136 -19.60 -7.43 -25.87
N ILE A 137 -18.37 -7.66 -25.40
CA ILE A 137 -17.66 -8.93 -25.48
C ILE A 137 -17.97 -9.76 -24.23
N TYR A 138 -19.01 -10.60 -24.31
CA TYR A 138 -19.47 -11.41 -23.17
C TYR A 138 -18.97 -12.86 -23.18
N ASP A 139 -18.60 -13.40 -24.34
CA ASP A 139 -18.09 -14.77 -24.45
C ASP A 139 -16.72 -14.89 -23.76
N ALA A 140 -16.56 -15.90 -22.90
CA ALA A 140 -15.36 -16.06 -22.09
C ALA A 140 -14.09 -16.23 -22.93
N ARG A 141 -14.17 -16.97 -24.05
CA ARG A 141 -13.03 -17.16 -24.96
C ARG A 141 -12.70 -15.87 -25.71
N ALA A 142 -13.71 -15.12 -26.15
CA ALA A 142 -13.52 -13.82 -26.78
C ALA A 142 -12.90 -12.79 -25.82
N GLN A 143 -13.29 -12.79 -24.55
CA GLN A 143 -12.69 -11.93 -23.52
C GLN A 143 -11.21 -12.26 -23.31
N VAL A 144 -10.87 -13.55 -23.17
CA VAL A 144 -9.48 -14.01 -23.03
C VAL A 144 -8.65 -13.65 -24.27
N ALA A 145 -9.18 -13.92 -25.47
CA ALA A 145 -8.49 -13.57 -26.72
C ALA A 145 -8.25 -12.06 -26.85
N PHE A 146 -9.25 -11.25 -26.48
CA PHE A 146 -9.12 -9.80 -26.45
C PHE A 146 -8.03 -9.35 -25.47
N ALA A 147 -8.04 -9.87 -24.24
CA ALA A 147 -7.01 -9.55 -23.24
C ALA A 147 -5.61 -9.95 -23.70
N LEU A 148 -5.44 -11.17 -24.21
CA LEU A 148 -4.16 -11.68 -24.75
C LEU A 148 -3.63 -10.78 -25.88
N SER A 149 -4.51 -10.28 -26.75
CA SER A 149 -4.11 -9.39 -27.85
C SER A 149 -3.53 -8.05 -27.38
N ASN A 150 -3.89 -7.62 -26.16
CA ASN A 150 -3.44 -6.39 -25.54
C ASN A 150 -2.24 -6.59 -24.58
N LEU A 151 -1.72 -7.81 -24.45
CA LEU A 151 -0.45 -8.05 -23.75
C LEU A 151 0.74 -7.80 -24.68
N GLY A 152 1.81 -7.25 -24.15
CA GLY A 152 3.10 -7.05 -24.80
C GLY A 152 4.25 -7.56 -23.93
N GLY A 153 5.49 -7.36 -24.40
CA GLY A 153 6.71 -7.60 -23.62
C GLY A 153 6.75 -8.90 -22.80
N ARG A 154 7.07 -8.76 -21.51
CA ARG A 154 7.18 -9.88 -20.54
C ARG A 154 5.83 -10.54 -20.30
N ALA A 155 4.76 -9.75 -20.26
CA ALA A 155 3.41 -10.27 -20.02
C ALA A 155 2.94 -11.21 -21.14
N ARG A 156 3.18 -10.85 -22.40
CA ARG A 156 2.88 -11.71 -23.55
C ARG A 156 3.71 -12.99 -23.53
N ALA A 157 5.02 -12.89 -23.29
CA ALA A 157 5.90 -14.07 -23.23
C ALA A 157 5.45 -15.07 -22.15
N TRP A 158 5.11 -14.56 -20.96
CA TRP A 158 4.55 -15.36 -19.86
C TRP A 158 3.23 -16.02 -20.24
N ALA A 159 2.28 -15.26 -20.79
CA ALA A 159 0.95 -15.80 -21.13
C ALA A 159 1.04 -16.87 -22.22
N MET A 160 1.89 -16.65 -23.23
CA MET A 160 2.11 -17.64 -24.30
C MET A 160 2.80 -18.90 -23.78
N ALA A 161 3.72 -18.78 -22.82
CA ALA A 161 4.33 -19.95 -22.18
C ALA A 161 3.29 -20.81 -21.43
N ARG A 162 2.33 -20.18 -20.73
CA ARG A 162 1.23 -20.88 -20.06
C ARG A 162 0.32 -21.61 -21.06
N GLU A 163 -0.09 -20.93 -22.12
CA GLU A 163 -0.92 -21.51 -23.20
C GLU A 163 -0.21 -22.63 -23.95
N THR A 164 1.12 -22.54 -24.14
CA THR A 164 1.90 -23.60 -24.80
C THR A 164 2.02 -24.84 -23.90
N ALA A 165 2.19 -24.64 -22.60
CA ALA A 165 2.28 -25.75 -21.65
C ALA A 165 0.93 -26.46 -21.47
N THR A 166 -0.16 -25.69 -21.44
CA THR A 166 -1.52 -26.20 -21.29
C THR A 166 -2.44 -25.44 -22.25
N PRO A 167 -2.77 -26.00 -23.42
CA PRO A 167 -3.68 -25.34 -24.36
C PRO A 167 -5.03 -25.03 -23.73
N GLY A 168 -5.43 -23.75 -23.78
CA GLY A 168 -6.64 -23.29 -23.10
C GLY A 168 -6.49 -23.12 -21.59
N TYR A 169 -5.26 -22.87 -21.12
CA TYR A 169 -4.97 -22.57 -19.72
C TYR A 169 -5.89 -21.47 -19.16
N PHE A 170 -6.10 -20.40 -19.93
CA PHE A 170 -7.00 -19.33 -19.54
C PHE A 170 -8.44 -19.66 -19.94
N THR A 171 -9.26 -20.03 -18.95
CA THR A 171 -10.66 -20.46 -19.14
C THR A 171 -11.66 -19.29 -19.13
N SER A 172 -11.32 -18.19 -18.45
CA SER A 172 -12.14 -16.97 -18.35
C SER A 172 -11.26 -15.74 -18.12
N TRP A 173 -11.83 -14.55 -18.35
CA TRP A 173 -11.18 -13.29 -17.97
C TRP A 173 -10.85 -13.23 -16.48
N SER A 174 -11.78 -13.62 -15.61
CA SER A 174 -11.57 -13.59 -14.15
C SER A 174 -10.39 -14.46 -13.71
N PHE A 175 -10.23 -15.65 -14.29
CA PHE A 175 -9.09 -16.53 -14.01
C PHE A 175 -7.78 -15.94 -14.54
N MET A 176 -7.80 -15.39 -15.75
CA MET A 176 -6.64 -14.72 -16.34
C MET A 176 -6.20 -13.49 -15.55
N GLU A 177 -7.15 -12.67 -15.07
CA GLU A 177 -6.88 -11.53 -14.21
C GLU A 177 -6.20 -11.98 -12.92
N GLN A 178 -6.72 -13.00 -12.25
CA GLN A 178 -6.13 -13.53 -11.02
C GLN A 178 -4.68 -13.97 -11.23
N GLU A 179 -4.39 -14.67 -12.32
CA GLU A 179 -3.03 -15.11 -12.66
C GLU A 179 -2.10 -13.96 -13.04
N LEU A 180 -2.61 -12.94 -13.75
CA LEU A 180 -1.87 -11.72 -14.02
C LEU A 180 -1.54 -10.99 -12.72
N ARG A 181 -2.48 -10.92 -11.79
CA ARG A 181 -2.26 -10.32 -10.48
C ARG A 181 -1.23 -11.13 -9.69
N SER A 182 -1.36 -12.45 -9.60
CA SER A 182 -0.40 -13.28 -8.85
C SER A 182 1.03 -13.21 -9.42
N THR A 183 1.16 -13.02 -10.73
CA THR A 183 2.46 -12.99 -11.42
C THR A 183 3.08 -11.59 -11.46
N PHE A 184 2.31 -10.55 -11.79
CA PHE A 184 2.80 -9.21 -12.09
C PHE A 184 2.46 -8.16 -11.03
N LEU A 185 1.46 -8.38 -10.17
CA LEU A 185 1.44 -7.71 -8.87
C LEU A 185 2.39 -8.49 -7.97
N LEU A 186 3.64 -8.05 -7.91
CA LEU A 186 4.52 -8.45 -6.82
C LEU A 186 3.74 -8.24 -5.50
N ALA A 187 3.82 -9.20 -4.57
CA ALA A 187 3.23 -9.08 -3.23
C ALA A 187 3.67 -7.80 -2.47
N ASN A 188 4.66 -7.07 -3.01
CA ASN A 188 5.18 -5.82 -2.51
C ASN A 188 4.85 -4.57 -3.37
N VAL A 189 3.90 -4.59 -4.33
CA VAL A 189 3.58 -3.38 -5.14
C VAL A 189 3.09 -2.22 -4.25
N ALA A 190 2.18 -2.50 -3.32
CA ALA A 190 1.77 -1.52 -2.31
C ALA A 190 2.97 -1.03 -1.48
N TYR A 191 3.86 -1.94 -1.07
CA TYR A 191 5.10 -1.59 -0.37
C TYR A 191 6.04 -0.75 -1.24
N ARG A 192 6.20 -1.04 -2.53
CA ARG A 192 7.07 -0.32 -3.46
C ARG A 192 6.55 1.09 -3.70
N HIS A 193 5.26 1.26 -3.96
CA HIS A 193 4.66 2.59 -4.10
C HIS A 193 4.67 3.36 -2.78
N ARG A 194 4.42 2.70 -1.64
CA ARG A 194 4.58 3.31 -0.31
C ARG A 194 6.02 3.75 -0.06
N SER A 195 6.98 2.90 -0.38
CA SER A 195 8.41 3.19 -0.26
C SER A 195 8.84 4.34 -1.18
N SER A 196 8.30 4.39 -2.40
CA SER A 196 8.52 5.48 -3.35
C SER A 196 7.86 6.79 -2.89
N PHE A 197 6.65 6.74 -2.34
CA PHE A 197 5.98 7.89 -1.75
C PHE A 197 6.85 8.48 -0.63
N LEU A 198 7.30 7.65 0.31
CA LEU A 198 8.15 8.07 1.44
C LEU A 198 9.49 8.68 1.00
N ARG A 199 10.02 8.28 -0.17
CA ARG A 199 11.26 8.81 -0.75
C ARG A 199 11.04 9.95 -1.74
N CYS A 200 9.80 10.29 -2.09
CA CYS A 200 9.53 11.27 -3.13
C CYS A 200 10.04 12.66 -2.70
N LYS A 201 10.74 13.34 -3.61
CA LYS A 201 11.31 14.69 -3.41
C LYS A 201 11.01 15.54 -4.63
N GLN A 202 10.74 16.83 -4.46
CA GLN A 202 10.49 17.74 -5.58
C GLN A 202 11.65 17.74 -6.59
N GLY A 203 12.90 17.72 -6.10
CA GLY A 203 14.09 17.72 -6.96
C GLY A 203 14.12 18.97 -7.84
N LYS A 204 14.32 18.80 -9.15
CA LYS A 204 14.31 19.90 -10.16
C LYS A 204 12.92 20.15 -10.77
N ARG A 205 11.92 19.33 -10.44
CA ARG A 205 10.55 19.43 -11.00
C ARG A 205 9.82 20.67 -10.50
N SER A 206 8.75 21.05 -11.21
CA SER A 206 7.79 22.04 -10.71
C SER A 206 7.12 21.51 -9.44
N LEU A 207 6.54 22.41 -8.64
CA LEU A 207 5.78 22.00 -7.46
C LEU A 207 4.54 21.18 -7.87
N GLN A 208 3.90 21.53 -8.99
CA GLN A 208 2.74 20.84 -9.51
C GLN A 208 3.04 19.41 -9.95
N ASP A 209 4.13 19.18 -10.69
CA ASP A 209 4.54 17.82 -11.08
C ASP A 209 4.87 16.95 -9.86
N TYR A 210 5.50 17.55 -8.85
CA TYR A 210 5.81 16.84 -7.62
C TYR A 210 4.55 16.43 -6.84
N VAL A 211 3.56 17.31 -6.75
CA VAL A 211 2.26 17.01 -6.13
C VAL A 211 1.53 15.92 -6.91
N MET A 212 1.53 16.02 -8.24
CA MET A 212 0.93 15.00 -9.12
C MET A 212 1.58 13.63 -8.91
N ASP A 213 2.91 13.55 -8.82
CA ASP A 213 3.62 12.31 -8.55
C ASP A 213 3.25 11.71 -7.19
N LEU A 214 3.08 12.53 -6.15
CA LEU A 214 2.64 12.06 -4.84
C LEU A 214 1.21 11.49 -4.90
N HIS A 215 0.27 12.15 -5.58
CA HIS A 215 -1.08 11.62 -5.77
C HIS A 215 -1.11 10.33 -6.59
N ASN A 216 -0.29 10.24 -7.64
CA ASN A 216 -0.17 9.03 -8.45
C ASN A 216 0.38 7.85 -7.64
N LEU A 217 1.41 8.09 -6.82
CA LEU A 217 1.95 7.08 -5.91
C LEU A 217 0.94 6.68 -4.84
N GLU A 218 0.13 7.62 -4.35
CA GLU A 218 -0.95 7.34 -3.41
C GLU A 218 -2.02 6.44 -4.01
N ALA A 219 -2.51 6.77 -5.21
CA ALA A 219 -3.49 5.97 -5.92
C ALA A 219 -2.98 4.57 -6.27
N ALA A 220 -1.71 4.45 -6.66
CA ALA A 220 -1.09 3.19 -7.08
C ALA A 220 -0.85 2.18 -5.94
N MET A 221 -0.88 2.61 -4.67
CA MET A 221 -0.71 1.69 -3.53
C MET A 221 -1.84 0.66 -3.38
N ALA A 222 -3.02 0.89 -3.95
CA ALA A 222 -4.18 -0.01 -3.94
C ALA A 222 -4.48 -0.63 -2.54
N GLY A 223 -4.38 0.19 -1.48
CA GLY A 223 -4.53 -0.23 -0.09
C GLY A 223 -4.97 0.92 0.82
N ALA A 224 -4.94 0.70 2.14
CA ALA A 224 -5.34 1.73 3.10
C ALA A 224 -4.52 3.02 2.90
N PRO A 225 -5.19 4.20 2.87
CA PRO A 225 -4.51 5.47 2.67
C PRO A 225 -3.48 5.70 3.79
N LEU A 226 -2.40 6.42 3.46
CA LEU A 226 -1.45 6.86 4.48
C LEU A 226 -2.15 7.78 5.47
N PHE A 227 -1.66 7.80 6.72
CA PHE A 227 -2.09 8.82 7.67
C PHE A 227 -1.63 10.20 7.19
N GLU A 228 -2.44 11.22 7.47
CA GLU A 228 -2.20 12.59 7.00
C GLU A 228 -0.89 13.17 7.52
N ASP A 229 -0.50 12.87 8.77
CA ASP A 229 0.78 13.29 9.35
C ASP A 229 1.98 12.76 8.55
N VAL A 230 1.90 11.52 8.05
CA VAL A 230 2.92 10.93 7.19
C VAL A 230 2.98 11.66 5.85
N LYS A 231 1.82 11.93 5.22
CA LYS A 231 1.77 12.63 3.92
C LYS A 231 2.31 14.06 4.03
N VAL A 232 1.88 14.80 5.05
CA VAL A 232 2.36 16.16 5.33
C VAL A 232 3.86 16.16 5.57
N THR A 233 4.36 15.24 6.40
CA THR A 233 5.80 15.14 6.71
C THR A 233 6.62 14.83 5.46
N VAL A 234 6.17 13.88 4.63
CA VAL A 234 6.84 13.55 3.36
C VAL A 234 6.84 14.75 2.42
N PHE A 235 5.69 15.40 2.25
CA PHE A 235 5.55 16.56 1.39
C PHE A 235 6.50 17.68 1.82
N MET A 236 6.40 18.16 3.05
CA MET A 236 7.22 19.24 3.60
C MET A 236 8.72 18.91 3.54
N ASN A 237 9.11 17.66 3.85
CA ASN A 237 10.50 17.24 3.76
C ASN A 237 10.99 17.10 2.33
N GLY A 238 10.08 16.91 1.37
CA GLY A 238 10.41 16.74 -0.05
C GLY A 238 10.33 18.00 -0.89
N VAL A 239 9.62 19.04 -0.43
CA VAL A 239 9.68 20.38 -1.02
C VAL A 239 11.11 20.91 -0.93
N ARG A 240 11.58 21.54 -2.01
CA ARG A 240 12.89 22.15 -2.14
C ARG A 240 13.04 23.27 -1.10
N THR A 241 14.24 23.44 -0.56
CA THR A 241 14.54 24.57 0.33
C THR A 241 14.27 25.90 -0.39
N GLY A 242 13.47 26.76 0.24
CA GLY A 242 13.02 28.02 -0.33
C GLY A 242 11.83 28.61 0.42
N PRO A 243 11.23 29.71 -0.07
CA PRO A 243 10.10 30.40 0.55
C PRO A 243 8.92 29.47 0.86
N VAL A 244 8.53 28.66 -0.14
CA VAL A 244 7.48 27.63 -0.02
C VAL A 244 7.70 26.73 1.20
N ARG A 245 8.91 26.18 1.36
CA ARG A 245 9.23 25.31 2.49
C ARG A 245 9.17 26.07 3.81
N THR A 246 9.69 27.30 3.85
CA THR A 246 9.65 28.16 5.04
C THR A 246 8.21 28.43 5.49
N GLU A 247 7.32 28.78 4.57
CA GLU A 247 5.92 29.07 4.91
C GLU A 247 5.18 27.82 5.37
N LEU A 248 5.46 26.65 4.79
CA LEU A 248 4.92 25.38 5.28
C LEU A 248 5.31 25.09 6.73
N PHE A 249 6.58 25.32 7.12
CA PHE A 249 7.02 25.15 8.51
C PHE A 249 6.40 26.18 9.44
N ARG A 250 6.17 27.41 8.97
CA ARG A 250 5.53 28.48 9.73
C ARG A 250 4.05 28.19 10.00
N ARG A 251 3.35 27.65 9.01
CA ARG A 251 1.89 27.42 9.05
C ARG A 251 1.48 26.09 9.67
N GLN A 252 2.37 25.09 9.66
CA GLN A 252 2.14 23.76 10.24
C GLN A 252 0.81 23.12 9.81
N PRO A 253 0.63 22.85 8.50
CA PRO A 253 -0.61 22.26 7.99
C PRO A 253 -0.86 20.88 8.61
N LYS A 254 -2.14 20.55 8.81
CA LYS A 254 -2.56 19.26 9.41
C LYS A 254 -2.93 18.20 8.39
N THR A 255 -3.14 18.60 7.14
CA THR A 255 -3.53 17.71 6.04
C THR A 255 -2.67 17.95 4.81
N PHE A 256 -2.52 16.93 3.98
CA PHE A 256 -1.77 17.01 2.73
C PHE A 256 -2.36 18.06 1.78
N ASN A 257 -3.69 18.11 1.65
CA ASN A 257 -4.36 19.10 0.80
C ASN A 257 -4.14 20.55 1.30
N GLU A 258 -4.17 20.77 2.61
CA GLU A 258 -3.85 22.09 3.18
C GLU A 258 -2.40 22.47 2.90
N ALA A 259 -1.47 21.53 3.06
CA ALA A 259 -0.05 21.75 2.76
C ALA A 259 0.15 22.08 1.27
N VAL A 260 -0.50 21.34 0.36
CA VAL A 260 -0.46 21.64 -1.08
C VAL A 260 -1.02 23.03 -1.38
N HIS A 261 -2.15 23.41 -0.77
CA HIS A 261 -2.75 24.72 -0.99
C HIS A 261 -1.83 25.87 -0.56
N ILE A 262 -1.24 25.78 0.65
CA ILE A 262 -0.25 26.77 1.13
C ILE A 262 0.93 26.84 0.17
N ALA A 263 1.44 25.69 -0.26
CA ALA A 263 2.60 25.64 -1.11
C ALA A 263 2.36 26.26 -2.50
N MET A 264 1.17 26.05 -3.08
CA MET A 264 0.79 26.64 -4.37
C MET A 264 0.57 28.15 -4.27
N LEU A 265 0.03 28.65 -3.15
CA LEU A 265 -0.10 30.10 -2.93
C LEU A 265 1.26 30.79 -2.89
N GLU A 266 2.22 30.19 -2.18
CA GLU A 266 3.56 30.75 -2.02
C GLU A 266 4.43 30.61 -3.29
N ASP A 267 4.22 29.58 -4.12
CA ASP A 267 4.94 29.39 -5.40
C ASP A 267 4.61 30.48 -6.45
N HIS A 268 3.53 31.23 -6.24
CA HIS A 268 3.08 32.32 -7.11
C HIS A 268 3.42 33.72 -6.57
N CYS A 269 4.12 33.82 -5.44
CA CYS A 269 4.60 35.07 -4.83
C CYS A 269 6.06 35.36 -5.20
#